data_AF-A0A523E888-F1
#
_entry.id   AF-A0A523E888-F1
#
_cell.length_a   1.000
_cell.length_b   1.000
_cell.length_c   1.000
_cell.angle_alpha   90.00
_cell.angle_beta   90.00
_cell.angle_gamma   90.00
#
_symmetry.space_group_name_H-M   'P 1'
#
loop_
_entity.id
_entity.type
_entity.pdbx_description
1 polymer ?
#
loop_
_entity_poly.entity_id
_entity_poly.type
_entity_poly.pdbx_seq_one_letter_code
_entity_poly.pdbx_strand_id
1 'polypeptide(L)' 'MPRTIDYGLTIVVLDLDEEDKGEGRMAIGVKLKLDMDNKQLEIENFSSEPVRLTNVRKTS' A
#
# COMPACT_ATOMS: atom_id res chain seq x y z
N MET A 1 18.68 18.86 -4.72
CA MET A 1 19.14 17.66 -3.98
C MET A 1 18.25 16.50 -4.40
N PRO A 2 18.79 15.31 -4.75
CA PRO A 2 17.92 14.20 -5.10
C PRO A 2 17.16 13.80 -3.82
N ARG A 3 15.84 13.92 -3.83
CA ARG A 3 14.98 13.30 -2.82
C ARG A 3 14.97 11.81 -3.13
N THR A 4 16.06 11.11 -2.83
CA THR A 4 16.02 9.65 -2.73
C THR A 4 15.27 9.37 -1.45
N ILE A 5 13.95 9.29 -1.59
CA ILE A 5 13.05 8.99 -0.51
C ILE A 5 13.22 7.49 -0.22
N ASP A 6 13.97 7.18 0.83
CA ASP A 6 14.26 5.82 1.27
C ASP A 6 13.10 5.27 2.13
N TYR A 7 11.87 5.35 1.63
CA TYR A 7 10.71 4.74 2.30
C TYR A 7 10.62 3.28 1.87
N GLY A 8 11.31 2.41 2.61
CA GLY A 8 11.31 0.96 2.40
C GLY A 8 9.98 0.26 2.71
N LEU A 9 8.89 1.01 2.92
CA LEU A 9 7.57 0.45 3.23
C LEU A 9 6.60 0.68 2.08
N THR A 10 6.02 -0.43 1.64
CA THR A 10 4.95 -0.49 0.64
C THR A 10 3.73 -1.14 1.29
N ILE A 11 2.55 -0.56 1.06
CA ILE A 11 1.28 -1.14 1.49
C ILE A 11 0.60 -1.72 0.26
N VAL A 12 0.19 -3.00 0.36
CA VAL A 12 -0.62 -3.67 -0.65
C VAL A 12 -1.96 -4.03 -0.02
N VAL A 13 -3.04 -3.64 -0.67
CA VAL A 13 -4.42 -4.03 -0.32
C VAL A 13 -4.92 -4.92 -1.45
N LEU A 14 -5.36 -6.13 -1.11
CA LEU A 14 -5.90 -7.11 -2.04
C LEU A 14 -7.35 -7.39 -1.68
N ASP A 15 -8.23 -7.29 -2.67
CA ASP A 15 -9.63 -7.68 -2.59
C ASP A 15 -9.78 -8.94 -3.44
N LEU A 16 -9.76 -10.11 -2.80
CA LEU A 16 -9.82 -11.42 -3.45
C LEU A 16 -11.16 -12.12 -3.20
N ASP A 17 -11.62 -12.89 -4.18
CA ASP A 17 -12.77 -13.78 -4.08
C ASP A 17 -12.41 -15.17 -3.51
N GLU A 18 -13.41 -16.03 -3.38
CA GLU A 18 -13.24 -17.42 -2.88
C GLU A 18 -12.36 -18.29 -3.79
N GLU A 19 -12.11 -17.87 -5.03
CA GLU A 19 -11.24 -18.55 -6.00
C GLU A 19 -9.82 -17.96 -6.06
N ASP A 20 -9.42 -17.15 -5.08
CA ASP A 20 -8.12 -16.45 -5.02
C ASP A 20 -7.89 -15.50 -6.21
N LYS A 21 -8.95 -14.94 -6.80
CA LYS A 21 -8.88 -13.95 -7.90
C LYS A 21 -9.40 -12.60 -7.46
N GLY A 22 -8.85 -11.51 -7.99
CA GLY A 22 -9.43 -10.20 -7.73
C GLY A 22 -8.59 -9.02 -8.18
N GLU A 23 -8.72 -7.94 -7.43
CA GLU A 23 -8.05 -6.67 -7.69
C GLU A 23 -7.26 -6.23 -6.46
N GLY A 24 -6.39 -5.24 -6.64
CA GLY A 24 -5.65 -4.67 -5.54
C GLY A 24 -5.15 -3.27 -5.82
N ARG A 25 -4.61 -2.66 -4.78
CA ARG A 25 -3.95 -1.35 -4.84
C ARG A 25 -2.67 -1.41 -4.05
N MET A 26 -1.64 -0.75 -4.56
CA MET A 26 -0.34 -0.68 -3.94
C MET A 26 0.10 0.76 -3.78
N ALA A 27 0.40 1.17 -2.56
CA ALA A 27 1.01 2.45 -2.24
C ALA A 27 2.49 2.22 -1.97
N ILE A 28 3.36 2.77 -2.82
CA ILE A 28 4.82 2.64 -2.71
C ILE A 28 5.38 3.87 -2.01
N GLY A 29 6.32 3.66 -1.10
CA GLY A 29 6.99 4.73 -0.39
C GLY A 29 6.03 5.45 0.53
N VAL A 30 5.61 4.74 1.58
CA VAL A 30 4.61 5.21 2.54
C VAL A 30 5.28 5.57 3.86
N LYS A 31 4.83 6.64 4.51
CA LYS A 31 5.18 6.95 5.91
C LYS A 31 3.99 6.64 6.80
N LEU A 32 4.29 5.92 7.88
CA LEU A 32 3.36 5.65 8.95
C LEU A 32 3.58 6.63 10.10
N LYS A 33 2.49 7.12 10.69
CA LYS A 33 2.52 7.82 11.96
C LYS A 33 1.45 7.23 12.86
N LEU A 34 1.87 6.72 14.01
CA LEU A 34 1.00 6.13 15.00
C LEU A 34 0.81 7.12 16.16
N ASP A 35 -0.45 7.46 16.43
CA ASP A 35 -0.86 8.23 17.61
C ASP A 35 -1.60 7.28 18.55
N MET A 36 -0.93 6.90 19.64
CA MET A 36 -1.47 5.95 20.62
C MET A 36 -2.51 6.57 21.55
N ASP A 37 -2.45 7.88 21.77
CA ASP A 37 -3.37 8.60 22.64
C ASP A 37 -4.74 8.71 21.97
N ASN A 38 -4.74 9.06 20.69
CA ASN A 38 -5.93 9.17 19.86
C ASN A 38 -6.31 7.86 19.14
N LYS A 39 -5.51 6.80 19.31
CA LYS A 39 -5.67 5.49 18.65
C LYS A 39 -5.80 5.61 17.13
N GLN A 40 -4.96 6.44 16.52
CA GLN A 40 -5.01 6.76 15.11
C GLN A 40 -3.73 6.28 14.40
N LEU A 41 -3.90 5.63 13.25
CA LEU A 41 -2.82 5.33 12.31
C LEU A 41 -2.99 6.20 11.07
N GLU A 42 -2.04 7.10 10.84
CA GLU A 42 -1.96 7.89 9.62
C GLU A 42 -1.01 7.23 8.62
N ILE A 43 -1.48 7.17 7.38
CA ILE A 43 -0.77 6.56 6.26
C ILE A 43 -0.62 7.62 5.18
N GLU A 44 0.60 8.11 4.98
CA GLU A 44 0.93 9.09 3.95
C GLU A 44 1.64 8.41 2.78
N ASN A 45 1.00 8.41 1.62
CA ASN A 45 1.57 7.89 0.38
C ASN A 45 2.26 9.02 -0.40
N PHE A 46 3.57 8.93 -0.60
CA PHE A 46 4.34 9.96 -1.32
C PHE A 46 4.33 9.79 -2.83
N SER A 47 3.69 8.73 -3.36
CA SER A 47 3.41 8.62 -4.79
C SER A 47 2.23 9.51 -5.19
N SER A 48 2.21 9.92 -6.47
CA SER A 48 1.13 10.74 -7.01
C SER A 48 -0.23 10.01 -6.95
N GLU A 49 -0.23 8.71 -7.24
CA GLU A 49 -1.41 7.85 -7.16
C GLU A 49 -1.00 6.41 -6.80
N PRO A 50 -1.82 5.66 -6.03
CA PRO A 50 -1.60 4.24 -5.80
C PRO A 50 -1.60 3.44 -7.10
N VAL A 51 -0.67 2.49 -7.23
CA VAL A 51 -0.62 1.57 -8.36
C VAL A 51 -1.82 0.63 -8.29
N ARG A 52 -2.58 0.53 -9.38
CA ARG A 52 -3.70 -0.42 -9.49
C ARG A 52 -3.19 -1.79 -9.94
N LEU A 53 -3.54 -2.82 -9.18
CA LEU A 53 -3.27 -4.21 -9.52
C LEU A 53 -4.53 -4.84 -10.10
N THR A 54 -4.53 -5.05 -11.41
CA THR A 54 -5.64 -5.70 -12.11
C THR A 54 -5.38 -7.19 -12.24
N ASN A 55 -6.41 -8.02 -12.08
CA ASN A 55 -6.35 -9.47 -12.30
C ASN A 55 -5.31 -10.18 -11.42
N VAL A 56 -5.31 -9.86 -10.13
CA VAL A 56 -4.48 -10.54 -9.12
C VAL A 56 -4.95 -11.99 -9.01
N ARG A 57 -3.99 -12.92 -8.98
CA ARG A 57 -4.23 -14.36 -8.85
C ARG A 57 -3.13 -14.98 -8.02
N LYS A 58 -3.49 -15.93 -7.16
CA LYS A 58 -2.50 -16.76 -6.47
C LYS A 58 -1.74 -17.61 -7.48
N THR A 59 -0.41 -17.58 -7.39
CA THR A 59 0.47 -18.47 -8.17
C THR A 59 0.90 -19.62 -7.27
N SER A 60 0.71 -20.86 -7.72
CA SER A 60 1.17 -22.09 -7.06
C SER A 60 2.58 -22.48 -7.48
#